data_AF-W1YE43-F1
#
_entry.id   AF-W1YE43-F1
#
_cell.length_a   1.000
_cell.length_b   1.000
_cell.length_c   1.000
_cell.angle_alpha   90.00
_cell.angle_beta   90.00
_cell.angle_gamma   90.00
#
_symmetry.space_group_name_H-M   'P 1'
#
loop_
_entity.id
_entity.type
_entity.pdbx_description
1 polymer ?
#
loop_
_entity_poly.entity_id
_entity_poly.type
_entity_poly.pdbx_seq_one_letter_code
_entity_poly.pdbx_strand_id
1 'polypeptide(L)' 'APVPSLLIAGGYHASKSMGVPLHMEDLATGTHPVVLMLAEKGMNITVDHADYVWFVAPDTTKR' A
#
# COMPACT_ATOMS: atom_id res chain seq x y z
N ALA A 1 16.82 -6.38 -2.16
CA ALA A 1 17.59 -5.18 -1.74
C ALA A 1 18.12 -5.41 -0.34
N PRO A 2 19.24 -4.79 0.07
CA PRO A 2 19.71 -4.84 1.45
C PRO A 2 18.66 -4.27 2.42
N VAL A 3 18.54 -4.84 3.62
CA VAL A 3 17.64 -4.31 4.65
C VAL A 3 18.29 -3.15 5.41
N PRO A 4 17.52 -2.09 5.77
CA PRO A 4 16.12 -1.89 5.43
C PRO A 4 15.93 -1.43 3.97
N SER A 5 14.83 -1.86 3.35
CA SER A 5 14.46 -1.46 1.98
C SER A 5 13.05 -0.89 1.93
N LEU A 6 12.84 0.11 1.08
CA LEU A 6 11.53 0.72 0.81
C LEU A 6 11.19 0.57 -0.68
N LEU A 7 9.93 0.21 -0.96
CA LEU A 7 9.36 0.22 -2.31
C LEU A 7 8.34 1.37 -2.40
N ILE A 8 8.46 2.21 -3.44
CA ILE A 8 7.46 3.22 -3.78
C ILE A 8 6.74 2.74 -5.04
N ALA A 9 5.43 2.58 -4.98
CA ALA A 9 4.60 2.09 -6.08
C ALA A 9 3.20 2.72 -6.04
N GLY A 10 2.44 2.57 -7.14
CA GLY A 10 1.03 2.95 -7.17
C GLY A 10 0.18 2.06 -6.24
N GLY A 11 -0.98 2.58 -5.79
CA GLY A 11 -1.81 1.94 -4.77
C GLY A 11 -2.22 0.49 -5.06
N TYR A 12 -2.56 0.16 -6.32
CA TYR A 12 -2.86 -1.21 -6.72
C TYR A 12 -1.68 -2.17 -6.51
N HIS A 13 -0.47 -1.75 -6.87
CA HIS A 13 0.75 -2.55 -6.68
C HIS A 13 1.15 -2.66 -5.20
N ALA A 14 0.83 -1.65 -4.38
CA ALA A 14 1.16 -1.66 -2.95
C ALA A 14 0.14 -2.43 -2.09
N SER A 15 -1.06 -2.70 -2.58
CA SER A 15 -2.16 -3.28 -1.80
C SER A 15 -1.85 -4.67 -1.24
N LYS A 16 -2.16 -4.89 0.04
CA LYS A 16 -2.08 -6.22 0.70
C LYS A 16 -2.98 -7.26 0.02
N SER A 17 -4.12 -6.84 -0.52
CA SER A 17 -5.13 -7.72 -1.12
C SER A 17 -4.94 -8.01 -2.61
N MET A 18 -4.05 -7.29 -3.31
CA MET A 18 -3.92 -7.39 -4.78
C MET A 18 -2.50 -7.23 -5.33
N GLY A 19 -1.58 -6.68 -4.55
CA GLY A 19 -0.30 -6.20 -5.03
C GLY A 19 0.90 -7.08 -4.68
N VAL A 20 2.07 -6.45 -4.66
CA VAL A 20 3.36 -7.05 -4.32
C VAL A 20 3.35 -7.87 -3.02
N PRO A 21 2.64 -7.49 -1.94
CA PRO A 21 2.59 -8.30 -0.72
C PRO A 21 2.12 -9.74 -0.93
N LEU A 22 1.20 -10.00 -1.87
CA LEU A 22 0.77 -11.37 -2.18
C LEU A 22 1.89 -12.16 -2.85
N HIS A 23 2.57 -11.55 -3.82
CA HIS A 23 3.69 -12.19 -4.51
C HIS A 23 4.89 -12.43 -3.58
N MET A 24 5.09 -11.57 -2.57
CA MET A 24 6.12 -11.81 -1.55
C MET A 24 5.80 -13.04 -0.70
N GLU A 25 4.53 -13.23 -0.33
CA GLU A 25 4.08 -14.42 0.39
C GLU A 25 4.22 -15.70 -0.44
N ASP A 26 3.91 -15.62 -1.75
CA ASP A 26 4.09 -16.74 -2.69
C ASP A 26 5.56 -17.17 -2.83
N LEU A 27 6.48 -16.21 -2.83
CA LEU A 27 7.92 -16.45 -3.01
C LEU A 27 8.61 -16.86 -1.70
N ALA A 28 8.16 -16.33 -0.56
CA ALA A 28 8.75 -16.55 0.75
C ALA A 28 7.69 -16.40 1.85
N THR A 29 7.01 -17.51 2.17
CA THR A 29 5.95 -17.58 3.17
C THR A 29 6.33 -16.89 4.49
N GLY A 30 5.44 -16.05 5.00
CA GLY A 30 5.62 -15.24 6.20
C GLY A 30 6.36 -13.92 5.97
N THR A 31 6.74 -13.61 4.72
CA THR A 31 7.40 -12.33 4.39
C THR A 31 6.35 -11.27 4.04
N HIS A 32 5.90 -10.54 5.05
CA HIS A 32 4.96 -9.43 4.86
C HIS A 32 5.64 -8.08 5.04
N PRO A 33 5.68 -7.23 4.01
CA PRO A 33 6.10 -5.85 4.20
C PRO A 33 5.01 -5.10 4.99
N VAL A 34 5.42 -4.06 5.72
CA VAL A 34 4.48 -3.06 6.24
C VAL A 34 4.02 -2.18 5.07
N VAL A 35 2.70 -2.05 4.89
CA VAL A 35 2.11 -1.26 3.81
C VAL A 35 1.58 0.07 4.34
N LEU A 36 2.14 1.17 3.85
CA LEU A 36 1.61 2.53 4.00
C LEU A 36 1.00 2.99 2.67
N MET A 37 -0.27 3.37 2.68
CA MET A 37 -0.93 4.02 1.54
C MET A 37 -1.08 5.52 1.76
N LEU A 38 -0.76 6.29 0.72
CA LEU A 38 -1.10 7.71 0.64
C LEU A 38 -2.39 7.83 -0.17
N ALA A 39 -3.42 8.42 0.41
CA ALA A 39 -4.75 8.50 -0.21
C ALA A 39 -5.40 9.86 0.04
N GLU A 40 -6.30 10.28 -0.85
CA GLU A 40 -7.14 11.45 -0.58
C GLU A 40 -8.25 11.10 0.42
N LYS A 41 -8.64 12.05 1.27
CA LYS A 41 -9.80 11.87 2.17
C LYS A 41 -11.04 11.51 1.34
N GLY A 42 -11.77 10.49 1.79
CA GLY A 42 -12.98 9.99 1.12
C GLY A 42 -12.76 8.72 0.29
N MET A 43 -11.51 8.33 0.04
CA MET A 43 -11.21 7.02 -0.55
C MET A 43 -11.52 5.89 0.44
N ASN A 44 -12.14 4.81 -0.06
CA ASN A 44 -12.44 3.62 0.75
C ASN A 44 -11.22 2.69 0.82
N ILE A 45 -10.29 2.99 1.72
CA ILE A 45 -9.12 2.15 2.02
C ILE A 45 -9.34 1.49 3.38
N THR A 46 -9.39 0.16 3.40
CA THR A 46 -9.59 -0.66 4.61
C THR A 46 -8.31 -1.37 5.04
N VAL A 47 -8.36 -2.07 6.18
CA VAL A 47 -7.26 -2.90 6.70
C VAL A 47 -6.84 -4.03 5.75
N ASP A 48 -7.71 -4.42 4.80
CA ASP A 48 -7.40 -5.40 3.76
C ASP A 48 -6.42 -4.85 2.72
N HIS A 49 -6.27 -3.52 2.65
CA HIS A 49 -5.44 -2.86 1.65
C HIS A 49 -4.08 -2.45 2.23
N ALA A 50 -4.02 -1.95 3.46
CA ALA A 50 -2.83 -1.39 4.07
C ALA A 50 -2.81 -1.51 5.60
N ASP A 51 -1.61 -1.45 6.20
CA ASP A 51 -1.44 -1.39 7.65
C ASP A 51 -1.59 0.04 8.18
N TYR A 52 -1.19 1.02 7.37
CA TYR A 52 -1.35 2.44 7.65
C TYR A 52 -1.89 3.18 6.43
N VAL A 53 -2.67 4.22 6.68
CA VAL A 53 -3.12 5.16 5.64
C VAL A 53 -2.82 6.58 6.07
N TRP A 54 -2.11 7.33 5.23
CA TRP A 54 -1.97 8.76 5.37
C TRP A 54 -2.95 9.45 4.43
N PHE A 55 -4.03 9.99 5.00
CA PHE A 55 -4.99 10.78 4.25
C PHE A 55 -4.52 12.23 4.07
N VAL A 56 -4.47 12.67 2.81
CA VAL A 56 -4.24 14.07 2.45
C VAL A 56 -5.54 14.76 2.06
N ALA A 57 -5.55 16.09 2.11
CA ALA A 57 -6.69 16.86 1.60
C ALA A 57 -6.88 16.54 0.10
N PRO A 58 -8.13 16.36 -0.35
CA PRO A 58 -8.40 16.12 -1.76
C PRO A 58 -7.98 17.34 -2.58
N ASP A 59 -7.46 17.09 -3.77
CA ASP A 59 -7.16 18.16 -4.72
C ASP A 59 -8.47 18.71 -5.29
N THR A 60 -8.89 19.88 -4.81
CA THR A 60 -10.15 20.51 -5.24
C THR A 60 -10.15 20.93 -6.71
N THR A 61 -9.01 20.83 -7.40
CA THR A 61 -8.89 21.12 -8.84
C THR A 61 -9.10 19.89 -9.71
N LYS A 62 -9.02 18.68 -9.14
CA LYS A 62 -9.37 17.44 -9.84
C LYS A 62 -10.89 17.20 -9.72
N ARG A 63 -11.55 17.16 -10.87
CA ARG A 63 -12.94 16.70 -11.03
C ARG A 63 -12.96 15.26 -11.53
#